data_AF-A0A1B6LF99-F1
#
_entry.id   AF-A0A1B6LF99-F1
#
_cell.length_a   1.000
_cell.length_b   1.000
_cell.length_c   1.000
_cell.angle_alpha   90.00
_cell.angle_beta   90.00
_cell.angle_gamma   90.00
#
_symmetry.space_group_name_H-M   'P 1'
#
loop_
_entity.id
_entity.type
_entity.pdbx_description
1 polymer ?
#
loop_
_entity_poly.entity_id
_entity_poly.type
_entity_poly.pdbx_seq_one_letter_code
_entity_poly.pdbx_strand_id
1 'polypeptide(L)'
;MSTAKKGFGNRKFYALPEDYALRSAKIKSQTSIKKEDSNKLIKYIDDNIIGKNTTFVGPFGRRKVVYCDYTASGRSLQFIEDYIVREVLPLYGNTHTTTTITSLQSTLYRHEARDIVRNAVHATEDDVVIFSGHGCTGAIHKLIHGLDLSLPPVVFVGPCEHHSNLLPWR
;
A
#
# COMPACT_ATOMS: atom_id res chain seq x y z
N MET A 1 26.75 -11.53 -18.05
CA MET A 1 26.79 -10.48 -17.01
C MET A 1 26.49 -9.14 -17.66
N SER A 2 25.27 -8.63 -17.50
CA SER A 2 24.96 -7.22 -17.71
C SER A 2 23.88 -6.88 -16.69
N THR A 3 24.33 -6.49 -15.51
CA THR A 3 23.47 -5.87 -14.49
C THR A 3 23.10 -4.51 -15.05
N ALA A 4 21.91 -4.40 -15.65
CA ALA A 4 21.30 -3.11 -15.93
C ALA A 4 21.22 -2.36 -14.59
N LYS A 5 22.12 -1.38 -14.40
CA LYS A 5 22.02 -0.40 -13.32
C LYS A 5 20.68 0.28 -13.52
N LYS A 6 19.69 -0.03 -12.67
CA LYS A 6 18.46 0.76 -12.55
C LYS A 6 18.89 2.16 -12.13
N GLY A 7 18.91 3.09 -13.08
CA GLY A 7 19.08 4.50 -12.79
C GLY A 7 17.79 4.99 -12.14
N PHE A 8 17.75 5.00 -10.81
CA PHE A 8 16.68 5.70 -10.08
C PHE A 8 16.94 7.20 -10.26
N GLY A 9 16.40 7.76 -11.34
CA GLY A 9 16.55 9.17 -11.67
C GLY A 9 15.98 10.09 -10.59
N ASN A 10 16.43 11.34 -10.60
CA ASN A 10 15.97 12.42 -9.71
C ASN A 10 14.44 12.49 -9.73
N ARG A 11 13.79 12.13 -8.63
CA ARG A 11 12.33 12.12 -8.52
C ARG A 11 11.80 13.55 -8.63
N LYS A 12 10.82 13.78 -9.50
CA LYS A 12 10.18 15.09 -9.71
C LYS A 12 8.73 15.04 -9.22
N PHE A 13 8.23 16.15 -8.70
CA PHE A 13 6.82 16.31 -8.36
C PHE A 13 5.94 16.01 -9.58
N TYR A 14 4.86 15.25 -9.39
CA TYR A 14 3.88 14.84 -10.41
C TYR A 14 4.44 13.98 -11.57
N ALA A 15 5.69 13.53 -11.48
CA ALA A 15 6.26 12.57 -12.42
C ALA A 15 6.32 11.19 -11.76
N LEU A 16 5.46 10.28 -12.20
CA LEU A 16 5.65 8.87 -11.93
C LEU A 16 6.98 8.44 -12.59
N PRO A 17 7.78 7.55 -11.97
CA PRO A 17 8.96 6.99 -12.63
C PRO A 17 8.60 6.46 -14.02
N GLU A 18 9.47 6.66 -15.02
CA GLU A 18 9.20 6.25 -16.40
C GLU A 18 8.78 4.76 -16.50
N ASP A 19 9.36 3.91 -15.65
CA ASP A 19 9.00 2.50 -15.50
C ASP A 19 7.52 2.26 -15.18
N TYR A 20 6.88 3.19 -14.44
CA TYR A 20 5.48 3.12 -14.04
C TYR A 20 4.55 3.55 -15.18
N ALA A 21 4.90 4.62 -15.89
CA ALA A 21 4.16 5.11 -17.06
C ALA A 21 4.24 4.14 -18.26
N LEU A 22 5.39 3.49 -18.46
CA LEU A 22 5.56 2.46 -19.48
C LEU A 22 4.70 1.21 -19.22
N ARG A 23 4.42 0.90 -17.94
CA ARG A 23 3.49 -0.18 -17.57
C ARG A 23 2.03 0.20 -17.85
N SER A 24 1.60 1.42 -17.53
CA SER A 24 0.21 1.84 -17.78
C SER A 24 -0.12 1.92 -19.29
N ALA A 25 0.83 2.36 -20.12
CA ALA A 25 0.67 2.40 -21.57
C ALA A 25 0.65 1.00 -22.22
N LYS A 26 1.46 0.04 -21.73
CA LYS A 26 1.49 -1.35 -22.21
C LYS A 26 0.23 -2.15 -21.88
N ILE A 27 -0.49 -1.80 -20.80
CA ILE A 27 -1.73 -2.50 -20.40
C ILE A 27 -2.81 -2.39 -21.49
N LYS A 28 -2.80 -1.36 -22.34
CA LYS A 28 -3.80 -1.16 -23.40
C LYS A 28 -3.62 -2.05 -24.64
N SER A 29 -2.48 -2.73 -24.86
CA SER A 29 -2.20 -3.39 -26.16
C SER A 29 -1.97 -4.91 -26.14
N GLN A 30 -2.02 -5.60 -25.00
CA GLN A 30 -1.56 -7.00 -24.94
C GLN A 30 -2.55 -7.95 -24.25
N THR A 31 -3.51 -8.45 -25.04
CA THR A 31 -4.49 -9.47 -24.64
C THR A 31 -3.87 -10.89 -24.56
N SER A 32 -2.58 -11.07 -24.86
CA SER A 32 -1.89 -12.38 -24.90
C SER A 32 -0.76 -12.59 -23.88
N ILE A 33 -0.49 -11.64 -22.97
CA ILE A 33 0.60 -11.73 -21.95
C ILE A 33 0.19 -12.45 -20.64
N LYS A 34 -1.10 -12.69 -20.40
CA LYS A 34 -1.62 -12.75 -19.03
C LYS A 34 -1.33 -14.00 -18.17
N LYS A 35 -0.75 -15.10 -18.65
CA LYS A 35 -0.68 -16.36 -17.85
C LYS A 35 0.69 -16.72 -17.28
N GLU A 36 1.77 -16.60 -18.06
CA GLU A 36 3.12 -16.90 -17.54
C GLU A 36 3.61 -15.87 -16.52
N ASP A 37 3.29 -14.59 -16.73
CA ASP A 37 3.73 -13.51 -15.84
C ASP A 37 3.03 -13.55 -14.48
N SER A 38 1.76 -13.97 -14.44
CA SER A 38 1.03 -14.12 -13.18
C SER A 38 1.61 -15.23 -12.31
N ASN A 39 1.96 -16.39 -12.87
CA ASN A 39 2.57 -17.47 -12.11
C ASN A 39 3.95 -17.09 -11.56
N LYS A 40 4.76 -16.38 -12.37
CA LYS A 40 6.06 -15.86 -11.92
C LYS A 40 5.89 -14.84 -10.79
N LEU A 41 4.90 -13.95 -10.90
CA LEU A 41 4.58 -12.96 -9.86
C LEU A 41 4.11 -13.62 -8.56
N ILE A 42 3.18 -14.58 -8.63
CA ILE A 42 2.68 -15.30 -7.47
C ILE A 42 3.83 -16.02 -6.77
N LYS A 43 4.67 -16.72 -7.54
CA LYS A 43 5.86 -17.38 -7.01
C LYS A 43 6.82 -16.38 -6.34
N TYR A 44 7.06 -15.24 -6.97
CA TYR A 44 7.89 -14.18 -6.40
C TYR A 44 7.32 -13.66 -5.08
N ILE A 45 6.01 -13.40 -4.99
CA ILE A 45 5.36 -12.98 -3.74
C ILE A 45 5.52 -14.06 -2.68
N ASP A 46 5.19 -15.31 -3.00
CA ASP A 46 5.28 -16.46 -2.09
C ASP A 46 6.72 -16.67 -1.57
N ASP A 47 7.74 -16.52 -2.42
CA ASP A 47 9.15 -16.65 -2.03
C ASP A 47 9.64 -15.49 -1.15
N ASN A 48 8.97 -14.33 -1.18
CA ASN A 48 9.33 -13.16 -0.38
C ASN A 48 8.55 -13.04 0.93
N ILE A 49 7.67 -13.98 1.28
CA ILE A 49 6.96 -13.97 2.57
C ILE A 49 7.96 -14.12 3.72
N ILE A 50 8.05 -13.12 4.59
CA ILE A 50 8.93 -13.16 5.76
C ILE A 50 8.43 -14.23 6.73
N GLY A 51 9.30 -15.20 7.05
CA GLY A 51 8.99 -16.35 7.89
C GLY A 51 8.15 -17.44 7.21
N LYS A 52 8.13 -17.50 5.87
CA LYS A 52 7.43 -18.55 5.10
C LYS A 52 7.67 -19.96 5.64
N ASN A 53 8.91 -20.27 6.03
CA ASN A 53 9.33 -21.59 6.49
C ASN A 53 9.49 -21.67 8.01
N THR A 54 8.90 -20.74 8.76
CA THR A 54 8.89 -20.80 10.22
C THR A 54 8.23 -22.10 10.68
N THR A 55 8.87 -22.75 11.65
CA THR A 55 8.41 -24.00 12.24
C THR A 55 8.20 -23.81 13.73
N PHE A 56 7.35 -24.64 14.32
CA PHE A 56 7.14 -24.70 15.76
C PHE A 56 7.24 -26.15 16.23
N VAL A 57 7.57 -26.33 17.51
CA VAL A 57 7.60 -27.65 18.16
C VAL A 57 6.28 -27.83 18.89
N GLY A 58 5.55 -28.88 18.53
CA GLY A 58 4.32 -29.28 19.21
C GLY A 58 4.39 -30.71 19.75
N PRO A 59 3.30 -31.21 20.35
CA PRO A 59 3.21 -32.58 20.89
C PRO A 59 3.49 -33.67 19.85
N PHE A 60 3.30 -33.37 18.56
CA PHE A 60 3.52 -34.29 17.44
C PHE A 60 4.82 -33.99 16.67
N GLY A 61 5.79 -33.39 17.34
CA GLY A 61 7.09 -33.00 16.76
C GLY A 61 7.09 -31.64 16.08
N ARG A 62 8.15 -31.38 15.30
CA ARG A 62 8.34 -30.11 14.58
C ARG A 62 7.41 -30.05 13.37
N ARG A 63 6.61 -28.98 13.27
CA ARG A 63 5.69 -28.73 12.16
C ARG A 63 5.90 -27.33 11.59
N LYS A 64 5.61 -27.17 10.30
CA LYS A 64 5.61 -25.86 9.63
C LYS A 64 4.38 -25.06 10.06
N VAL A 65 4.55 -23.76 10.29
CA VAL A 65 3.43 -22.86 10.54
C VAL A 65 2.67 -22.64 9.23
N VAL A 66 1.37 -22.98 9.23
CA VAL A 66 0.46 -22.69 8.12
C VAL A 66 -0.36 -21.46 8.52
N TYR A 67 -0.15 -20.36 7.81
CA TYR A 67 -0.82 -19.09 8.12
C TYR A 67 -2.12 -18.98 7.33
N CYS A 68 -3.25 -19.06 8.03
CA CYS A 68 -4.60 -19.01 7.45
C CYS A 68 -5.39 -17.74 7.85
N ASP A 69 -4.70 -16.70 8.32
CA ASP A 69 -5.32 -15.49 8.90
C ASP A 69 -5.14 -14.24 8.02
N TYR A 70 -4.96 -14.44 6.71
CA TYR A 70 -4.78 -13.36 5.74
C TYR A 70 -5.97 -12.40 5.64
N THR A 71 -7.16 -12.83 6.05
CA THR A 71 -8.35 -11.98 6.13
C THR A 71 -8.29 -10.97 7.26
N ALA A 72 -7.59 -11.28 8.36
CA ALA A 72 -7.40 -10.35 9.46
C ALA A 72 -6.18 -9.46 9.22
N SER A 73 -5.04 -10.04 8.84
CA SER A 73 -3.83 -9.28 8.55
C SER A 73 -2.90 -10.01 7.57
N GLY A 74 -2.24 -9.24 6.70
CA GLY A 74 -1.24 -9.78 5.78
C GLY A 74 0.12 -9.99 6.44
N ARG A 75 0.89 -10.96 5.94
CA ARG A 75 2.31 -11.11 6.32
C ARG A 75 3.18 -10.10 5.55
N SER A 76 4.22 -9.58 6.21
CA SER A 76 5.22 -8.73 5.57
C SER A 76 5.97 -9.45 4.45
N LEU A 77 6.36 -8.67 3.42
CA LEU A 77 7.09 -9.14 2.25
C LEU A 77 8.49 -8.54 2.24
N GLN A 78 9.50 -9.38 2.04
CA GLN A 78 10.91 -9.00 2.11
C GLN A 78 11.26 -7.83 1.19
N PHE A 79 10.78 -7.84 -0.05
CA PHE A 79 11.08 -6.75 -0.99
C PHE A 79 10.49 -5.39 -0.59
N ILE A 80 9.41 -5.37 0.19
CA ILE A 80 8.83 -4.12 0.72
C ILE A 80 9.72 -3.60 1.85
N GLU A 81 10.08 -4.48 2.79
CA GLU A 81 10.95 -4.11 3.91
C GLU A 81 12.34 -3.68 3.42
N ASP A 82 12.91 -4.40 2.44
CA ASP A 82 14.19 -4.04 1.82
C ASP A 82 14.13 -2.66 1.17
N TYR A 83 13.02 -2.32 0.50
CA TYR A 83 12.84 -0.99 -0.09
C TYR A 83 12.74 0.09 0.98
N ILE A 84 11.98 -0.14 2.05
CA ILE A 84 11.90 0.80 3.17
C ILE A 84 13.29 1.03 3.77
N VAL A 85 14.00 -0.04 4.08
CA VAL A 85 15.33 0.02 4.72
C VAL A 85 16.37 0.70 3.83
N ARG A 86 16.39 0.38 2.52
CA ARG A 86 17.47 0.82 1.62
C ARG A 86 17.18 2.14 0.92
N GLU A 87 15.93 2.47 0.65
CA GLU A 87 15.56 3.63 -0.16
C GLU A 87 14.86 4.72 0.65
N VAL A 88 13.98 4.34 1.59
CA VAL A 88 13.18 5.31 2.35
C VAL A 88 13.94 5.82 3.56
N LEU A 89 14.40 4.92 4.44
CA LEU A 89 15.02 5.28 5.71
C LEU A 89 16.30 6.14 5.59
N PRO A 90 17.21 5.93 4.62
CA PRO A 90 18.44 6.73 4.55
C PRO A 90 18.20 8.22 4.25
N LEU A 91 17.10 8.55 3.58
CA LEU A 91 16.72 9.93 3.25
C LEU A 91 15.48 10.39 4.03
N TYR A 92 15.11 9.67 5.08
CA TYR A 92 13.96 10.02 5.90
C TYR A 92 14.20 11.34 6.62
N GLY A 93 13.22 12.23 6.52
CA GLY A 93 13.21 13.54 7.16
C GLY A 93 11.79 13.99 7.43
N ASN A 94 11.62 14.84 8.43
CA ASN A 94 10.31 15.40 8.75
C ASN A 94 9.79 16.26 7.58
N THR A 95 8.53 16.11 7.19
CA THR A 95 7.93 16.81 6.04
C THR A 95 7.43 18.22 6.36
N HIS A 96 7.61 18.72 7.58
CA HIS A 96 7.16 20.06 7.98
C HIS A 96 7.95 21.22 7.36
N THR A 97 9.10 20.95 6.73
CA THR A 97 9.90 21.93 6.01
C THR A 97 10.43 21.31 4.72
N THR A 98 10.76 22.10 3.70
CA THR A 98 11.37 21.61 2.44
C THR A 98 12.81 22.08 2.27
N THR A 99 13.44 22.52 3.36
CA THR A 99 14.76 23.16 3.34
C THR A 99 15.90 22.15 3.21
N THR A 100 15.70 20.89 3.63
CA THR A 100 16.73 19.85 3.53
C THR A 100 16.36 18.84 2.44
N ILE A 101 17.38 18.16 1.91
CA ILE A 101 17.18 17.09 0.92
C ILE A 101 16.31 15.96 1.48
N THR A 102 16.46 15.62 2.76
CA THR A 102 15.71 14.54 3.42
C THR A 102 14.23 14.88 3.60
N SER A 103 13.93 16.14 3.95
CA SER A 103 12.56 16.60 4.12
C SER A 103 11.82 16.75 2.79
N LEU A 104 12.51 17.27 1.77
CA LEU A 104 12.01 17.30 0.39
C LEU A 104 11.74 15.89 -0.14
N GLN A 105 12.70 14.98 0.03
CA GLN A 105 12.56 13.60 -0.44
C GLN A 105 11.40 12.86 0.24
N SER A 106 11.25 13.03 1.56
CA SER A 106 10.13 12.44 2.31
C SER A 106 8.77 12.99 1.87
N THR A 107 8.72 14.28 1.51
CA THR A 107 7.53 14.90 0.93
C THR A 107 7.21 14.29 -0.43
N LEU A 108 8.21 14.13 -1.32
CA LEU A 108 8.04 13.47 -2.62
C LEU A 108 7.52 12.05 -2.49
N TYR A 109 8.07 11.24 -1.58
CA TYR A 109 7.55 9.88 -1.30
C TYR A 109 6.06 9.89 -0.95
N ARG A 110 5.63 10.84 -0.11
CA ARG A 110 4.22 10.98 0.29
C ARG A 110 3.31 11.39 -0.86
N HIS A 111 3.79 12.23 -1.78
CA HIS A 111 3.06 12.61 -2.99
C HIS A 111 2.95 11.44 -3.97
N GLU A 112 4.06 10.78 -4.29
CA GLU A 112 4.08 9.61 -5.17
C GLU A 112 3.17 8.49 -4.66
N ALA A 113 3.22 8.19 -3.36
CA ALA A 113 2.34 7.20 -2.74
C ALA A 113 0.85 7.58 -2.90
N ARG A 114 0.51 8.86 -2.79
CA ARG A 114 -0.87 9.33 -2.96
C ARG A 114 -1.35 9.14 -4.40
N ASP A 115 -0.51 9.46 -5.37
CA ASP A 115 -0.82 9.32 -6.79
C ASP A 115 -0.98 7.85 -7.18
N ILE A 116 -0.15 6.96 -6.62
CA ILE A 116 -0.28 5.51 -6.79
C ILE A 116 -1.64 5.03 -6.27
N VAL A 117 -2.04 5.43 -5.05
CA VAL A 117 -3.33 5.05 -4.47
C VAL A 117 -4.49 5.61 -5.30
N ARG A 118 -4.44 6.90 -5.68
CA ARG A 118 -5.46 7.54 -6.52
C ARG A 118 -5.70 6.76 -7.81
N ASN A 119 -4.62 6.38 -8.51
CA ASN A 119 -4.70 5.60 -9.73
C ASN A 119 -5.22 4.18 -9.49
N ALA A 120 -4.82 3.53 -8.38
CA ALA A 120 -5.24 2.16 -8.06
C ALA A 120 -6.74 2.04 -7.78
N VAL A 121 -7.38 3.10 -7.29
CA VAL A 121 -8.83 3.15 -7.04
C VAL A 121 -9.60 3.86 -8.15
N HIS A 122 -8.93 4.29 -9.23
CA HIS A 122 -9.51 5.06 -10.34
C HIS A 122 -10.21 6.36 -9.91
N ALA A 123 -9.65 7.05 -8.92
CA ALA A 123 -10.14 8.35 -8.46
C ALA A 123 -9.98 9.45 -9.54
N THR A 124 -10.95 10.34 -9.65
CA THR A 124 -11.00 11.44 -10.63
C THR A 124 -10.51 12.77 -10.03
N GLU A 125 -10.53 13.84 -10.82
CA GLU A 125 -10.21 15.21 -10.37
C GLU A 125 -11.15 15.73 -9.27
N ASP A 126 -12.35 15.18 -9.15
CA ASP A 126 -13.30 15.53 -8.09
C ASP A 126 -13.04 14.76 -6.77
N ASP A 127 -12.16 13.75 -6.80
CA ASP A 127 -11.86 12.91 -5.65
C ASP A 127 -10.57 13.34 -4.94
N VAL A 128 -10.53 13.14 -3.62
CA VAL A 128 -9.34 13.40 -2.78
C VAL A 128 -8.89 12.15 -2.02
N VAL A 129 -7.57 11.90 -2.02
CA VAL A 129 -6.96 10.80 -1.25
C VAL A 129 -6.38 11.33 0.05
N ILE A 130 -7.01 10.97 1.17
CA ILE A 130 -6.62 11.37 2.52
C ILE A 130 -6.03 10.18 3.27
N PHE A 131 -4.77 10.30 3.71
CA PHE A 131 -4.16 9.31 4.59
C PHE A 131 -4.71 9.45 6.02
N SER A 132 -5.59 8.53 6.40
CA SER A 132 -6.33 8.54 7.67
C SER A 132 -5.53 8.04 8.88
N GLY A 133 -4.37 7.43 8.68
CA GLY A 133 -3.55 6.88 9.77
C GLY A 133 -4.00 5.46 10.16
N HIS A 134 -4.73 5.33 11.27
CA HIS A 134 -5.09 4.05 11.91
C HIS A 134 -6.17 3.25 11.14
N GLY A 135 -5.83 2.79 9.94
CA GLY A 135 -6.67 1.89 9.13
C GLY A 135 -8.05 2.45 8.76
N CYS A 136 -8.97 1.54 8.45
CA CYS A 136 -10.33 1.86 8.03
C CYS A 136 -11.15 2.52 9.15
N THR A 137 -10.97 2.09 10.41
CA THR A 137 -11.63 2.71 11.57
C THR A 137 -11.31 4.20 11.66
N GLY A 138 -10.02 4.56 11.59
CA GLY A 138 -9.62 5.96 11.61
C GLY A 138 -10.15 6.77 10.42
N ALA A 139 -10.33 6.13 9.26
CA ALA A 139 -10.93 6.79 8.09
C ALA A 139 -12.40 7.13 8.32
N ILE A 140 -13.19 6.20 8.86
CA ILE A 140 -14.61 6.38 9.12
C ILE A 140 -14.82 7.49 10.16
N HIS A 141 -14.08 7.46 11.27
CA HIS A 141 -14.14 8.53 12.26
C HIS A 141 -13.78 9.90 11.68
N LYS A 142 -12.71 9.99 10.86
CA LYS A 142 -12.34 11.25 10.20
C LYS A 142 -13.43 11.75 9.25
N LEU A 143 -14.07 10.85 8.51
CA LEU A 143 -15.18 11.20 7.64
C LEU A 143 -16.34 11.78 8.44
N ILE A 144 -16.77 11.09 9.50
CA ILE A 144 -17.88 11.53 10.35
C ILE A 144 -17.60 12.90 10.95
N HIS A 145 -16.40 13.10 11.50
CA HIS A 145 -15.99 14.40 12.04
C HIS A 145 -15.95 15.48 10.96
N GLY A 146 -15.54 15.15 9.73
CA GLY A 146 -15.49 16.09 8.62
C GLY A 146 -16.86 16.50 8.05
N LEU A 147 -17.91 15.72 8.30
CA LEU A 147 -19.28 16.06 7.89
C LEU A 147 -19.91 17.15 8.77
N ASP A 148 -19.37 17.39 9.98
CA ASP A 148 -19.79 18.43 10.91
C ASP A 148 -21.33 18.51 11.10
N LEU A 149 -21.94 17.34 11.35
CA LEU A 149 -23.39 17.22 11.43
C LEU A 149 -23.90 17.84 12.74
N SER A 150 -24.74 18.86 12.63
CA SER A 150 -25.36 19.54 13.78
C SER A 150 -26.54 18.78 14.40
N LEU A 151 -27.16 17.88 13.62
CA LEU A 151 -28.29 17.06 14.02
C LEU A 151 -27.99 15.59 13.75
N PRO A 152 -28.53 14.65 14.57
CA PRO A 152 -28.37 13.23 14.33
C PRO A 152 -28.91 12.83 12.94
N PRO A 153 -28.09 12.26 12.05
CA PRO A 153 -28.55 11.81 10.74
C PRO A 153 -29.31 10.49 10.83
N VAL A 154 -30.12 10.20 9.81
CA VAL A 154 -30.59 8.84 9.54
C VAL A 154 -29.55 8.14 8.68
N VAL A 155 -28.97 7.04 9.18
CA VAL A 155 -27.92 6.29 8.49
C VAL A 155 -28.45 4.91 8.08
N PHE A 156 -28.34 4.61 6.79
CA PHE A 156 -28.66 3.28 6.26
C PHE A 156 -27.41 2.40 6.28
N VAL A 157 -27.51 1.24 6.92
CA VAL A 157 -26.41 0.28 7.08
C VAL A 157 -26.83 -1.11 6.59
N GLY A 158 -25.86 -1.91 6.11
CA GLY A 158 -26.10 -3.30 5.75
C GLY A 158 -26.33 -4.22 6.96
N PRO A 159 -26.83 -5.44 6.75
CA PRO A 159 -27.08 -6.41 7.83
C PRO A 159 -25.81 -7.03 8.42
N CYS A 160 -24.66 -6.94 7.74
CA CYS A 160 -23.39 -7.57 8.14
C CYS A 160 -22.23 -6.58 8.16
N GLU A 161 -22.45 -5.40 8.74
CA GLU A 161 -21.40 -4.39 8.87
C GLU A 161 -20.34 -4.77 9.91
N HIS A 162 -19.09 -4.40 9.61
CA HIS A 162 -18.02 -4.51 10.61
C HIS A 162 -18.25 -3.51 11.75
N HIS A 163 -17.89 -3.89 12.97
CA HIS A 163 -18.09 -3.07 14.17
C HIS A 163 -17.48 -1.66 14.07
N SER A 164 -16.32 -1.53 13.41
CA SER A 164 -15.67 -0.22 13.20
C SER A 164 -16.48 0.72 12.32
N ASN A 165 -17.37 0.19 11.47
CA ASN A 165 -18.27 1.00 10.66
C ASN A 165 -19.58 1.28 11.41
N LEU A 166 -20.10 0.32 12.17
CA LEU A 166 -21.41 0.48 12.82
C LEU A 166 -21.37 1.31 14.11
N LEU A 167 -20.36 1.10 14.96
CA LEU A 167 -20.29 1.74 16.29
C LEU A 167 -20.25 3.27 16.26
N PRO A 168 -19.56 3.93 15.30
CA PRO A 168 -19.54 5.40 15.25
C PRO A 168 -20.89 6.07 14.99
N TRP A 169 -21.90 5.32 14.50
CA TRP A 169 -23.24 5.83 14.20
C TRP A 169 -24.27 5.51 15.28
N ARG A 170 -23.89 4.79 16.33
CA ARG A 170 -24.73 4.50 17.50
C ARG A 170 -24.54 5.56 18.57
#